data_AF-A0A9D5XAU8-F1
#
_entry.id   AF-A0A9D5XAU8-F1
#
_cell.length_a   1.000
_cell.length_b   1.000
_cell.length_c   1.000
_cell.angle_alpha   90.00
_cell.angle_beta   90.00
_cell.angle_gamma   90.00
#
_symmetry.space_group_name_H-M   'P 1'
#
loop_
_entity.id
_entity.type
_entity.pdbx_description
1 polymer ?
#
loop_
_entity_poly.entity_id
_entity_poly.type
_entity_poly.pdbx_seq_one_letter_code
_entity_poly.pdbx_strand_id
1 'polypeptide(L)'
;MKHSTPQSADIAMSLDSVVSEAGQAAVRASSFDDNELIRTAAKVTRDLNAVNPLIYWADFLASIVVGYGAMVAAIMFEAPGFAVLAGIVSVLALYRAGSFIHELTHIRRGSLPGFRFMWNALLGVPLLLPSFMYEG
;
A
#
# COMPACT_ATOMS: atom_id res chain seq x y z
N MET A 1 -71.15 21.51 -22.71
CA MET A 1 -69.87 20.80 -22.49
C MET A 1 -68.74 21.80 -22.61
N LYS A 2 -68.24 22.34 -21.49
CA LYS A 2 -67.06 23.21 -21.47
C LYS A 2 -65.85 22.29 -21.29
N HIS A 3 -65.10 22.07 -22.36
CA HIS A 3 -63.77 21.46 -22.26
C HIS A 3 -62.86 22.49 -21.58
N SER A 4 -62.61 22.30 -20.28
CA SER A 4 -61.58 23.04 -19.56
C SER A 4 -60.24 22.44 -19.95
N THR A 5 -59.58 23.05 -20.94
CA THR A 5 -58.20 22.73 -21.32
C THR A 5 -57.31 22.91 -20.09
N PRO A 6 -56.49 21.94 -19.69
CA PRO A 6 -55.52 22.14 -18.62
C PRO A 6 -54.67 23.37 -18.94
N GLN A 7 -54.59 24.30 -18.00
CA GLN A 7 -53.88 25.55 -18.15
C GLN A 7 -52.40 25.26 -18.34
N SER A 8 -51.77 25.92 -19.30
CA SER A 8 -50.39 25.68 -19.75
C SER A 8 -49.34 25.70 -18.62
N ALA A 9 -49.63 26.37 -17.50
CA ALA A 9 -48.78 26.40 -16.31
C ALA A 9 -48.74 25.06 -15.54
N ASP A 10 -49.86 24.33 -15.44
CA ASP A 10 -49.90 23.03 -14.76
C ASP A 10 -49.17 21.96 -15.58
N ILE A 11 -49.28 22.06 -16.90
CA ILE A 11 -48.53 21.19 -17.83
C ILE A 11 -47.04 21.45 -17.68
N ALA A 12 -46.62 22.72 -17.68
CA ALA A 12 -45.20 23.08 -17.49
C ALA A 12 -44.65 22.58 -16.14
N MET A 13 -45.38 22.76 -15.04
CA MET A 13 -44.96 22.30 -13.71
C MET A 13 -44.87 20.77 -13.60
N SER A 14 -45.80 20.04 -14.22
CA SER A 14 -45.74 18.56 -14.26
C SER A 14 -44.59 18.04 -15.14
N LEU A 15 -44.22 18.78 -16.19
CA LEU A 15 -43.08 18.43 -17.01
C LEU A 15 -41.76 18.65 -16.25
N ASP A 16 -41.62 19.74 -15.51
CA ASP A 16 -40.44 20.01 -14.69
C ASP A 16 -40.25 18.95 -13.59
N SER A 17 -41.33 18.48 -12.95
CA SER A 17 -41.25 17.41 -11.94
C SER A 17 -40.82 16.07 -12.55
N VAL A 18 -41.36 15.71 -13.72
CA VAL A 18 -41.00 14.48 -14.43
C VAL A 18 -39.55 14.53 -14.92
N VAL A 19 -39.08 15.68 -15.41
CA VAL A 19 -37.69 15.88 -15.83
C VAL A 19 -36.74 15.81 -14.62
N SER A 20 -37.13 16.37 -13.48
CA SER A 20 -36.36 16.28 -12.22
C SER A 20 -36.27 14.85 -11.70
N GLU A 21 -37.37 14.10 -11.69
CA GLU A 21 -37.39 12.69 -11.27
C GLU A 21 -36.54 11.81 -12.20
N ALA A 22 -36.65 12.01 -13.52
CA ALA A 22 -35.83 11.31 -14.51
C ALA A 22 -34.34 11.62 -14.33
N GLY A 23 -33.99 12.88 -14.08
CA GLY A 23 -32.62 13.30 -13.80
C GLY A 23 -32.05 12.66 -12.52
N GLN A 24 -32.83 12.62 -11.45
CA GLN A 24 -32.42 11.97 -10.21
C GLN A 24 -32.29 10.45 -10.36
N ALA A 25 -33.14 9.81 -11.17
CA ALA A 25 -33.04 8.39 -11.47
C ALA A 25 -31.76 8.07 -12.25
N ALA A 26 -31.41 8.89 -13.25
CA ALA A 26 -30.18 8.75 -14.01
C ALA A 26 -28.91 8.89 -13.14
N VAL A 27 -28.88 9.87 -12.23
CA VAL A 27 -27.76 10.06 -11.28
C VAL A 27 -27.65 8.87 -10.31
N ARG A 28 -28.77 8.32 -9.82
CA ARG A 28 -28.75 7.10 -8.98
C ARG A 28 -28.26 5.88 -9.76
N ALA A 29 -28.66 5.72 -11.02
CA ALA A 29 -28.20 4.63 -11.87
C ALA A 29 -26.69 4.74 -12.16
N SER A 30 -26.19 5.93 -12.50
CA SER A 30 -24.75 6.19 -12.70
C SER A 30 -23.95 5.89 -11.43
N SER A 31 -24.39 6.39 -10.28
CA SER A 31 -23.69 6.13 -9.02
C SER A 31 -23.77 4.65 -8.60
N PHE A 32 -24.81 3.92 -8.96
CA PHE A 32 -24.88 2.48 -8.76
C PHE A 32 -23.85 1.74 -9.63
N ASP A 33 -23.73 2.09 -10.91
CA ASP A 33 -22.75 1.54 -11.85
C ASP A 33 -21.31 1.83 -11.37
N ASP A 34 -21.01 3.07 -10.97
CA ASP A 34 -19.72 3.45 -10.39
C ASP A 34 -19.37 2.61 -9.15
N ASN A 35 -20.36 2.36 -8.28
CA ASN A 35 -20.15 1.51 -7.10
C ASN A 35 -19.89 0.05 -7.45
N GLU A 36 -20.53 -0.48 -8.49
CA GLU A 36 -20.27 -1.83 -8.99
C GLU A 36 -18.88 -1.92 -9.63
N LEU A 37 -18.48 -0.92 -10.41
CA LEU A 37 -17.16 -0.80 -11.01
C LEU A 37 -16.07 -0.70 -9.93
N ILE A 38 -16.24 0.14 -8.91
CA ILE A 38 -15.30 0.25 -7.78
C ILE A 38 -15.20 -1.08 -7.03
N ARG A 39 -16.33 -1.75 -6.76
CA ARG A 39 -16.34 -3.06 -6.09
C ARG A 39 -15.62 -4.12 -6.93
N THR A 40 -15.79 -4.08 -8.25
CA THR A 40 -15.13 -5.00 -9.18
C THR A 40 -13.63 -4.74 -9.24
N ALA A 41 -13.21 -3.48 -9.38
CA ALA A 41 -11.80 -3.09 -9.32
C ALA A 41 -11.16 -3.51 -7.99
N ALA A 42 -11.84 -3.29 -6.86
CA ALA A 42 -11.39 -3.73 -5.54
C ALA A 42 -11.37 -5.26 -5.35
N LYS A 43 -12.18 -6.01 -6.10
CA LYS A 43 -12.11 -7.49 -6.14
C LYS A 43 -10.91 -7.95 -6.95
N VAL A 44 -10.74 -7.43 -8.16
CA VAL A 44 -9.64 -7.81 -9.08
C VAL A 44 -8.27 -7.47 -8.50
N THR A 45 -8.16 -6.36 -7.77
CA THR A 45 -6.88 -5.92 -7.17
C THR A 45 -6.56 -6.55 -5.82
N ARG A 46 -7.51 -7.24 -5.19
CA ARG A 46 -7.38 -7.74 -3.82
C ARG A 46 -6.23 -8.71 -3.63
N ASP A 47 -6.05 -9.60 -4.60
CA ASP A 47 -5.11 -10.70 -4.51
C ASP A 47 -3.70 -10.31 -4.97
N LEU A 48 -3.54 -9.13 -5.59
CA LEU A 48 -2.23 -8.62 -6.02
C LEU A 48 -1.31 -8.28 -4.84
N ASN A 49 -1.88 -7.96 -3.67
CA ASN A 49 -1.13 -7.61 -2.45
C ASN A 49 -1.09 -8.75 -1.43
N ALA A 50 -1.25 -10.00 -1.87
CA ALA A 50 -1.12 -11.15 -0.98
C ALA A 50 0.33 -11.26 -0.45
N VAL A 51 0.51 -11.02 0.84
CA VAL A 51 1.81 -11.11 1.51
C VAL A 51 2.26 -12.56 1.56
N ASN A 52 3.46 -12.85 1.03
CA ASN A 52 4.08 -14.17 1.15
C ASN A 52 5.16 -14.14 2.26
N PRO A 53 4.90 -14.67 3.47
CA PRO A 53 5.85 -14.55 4.58
C PRO A 53 7.23 -15.12 4.32
N LEU A 54 7.32 -16.18 3.51
CA LEU A 54 8.59 -16.84 3.23
C LEU A 54 9.53 -15.92 2.46
N ILE A 55 9.01 -15.17 1.49
CA ILE A 55 9.80 -14.23 0.69
C ILE A 55 10.31 -13.09 1.57
N TYR A 56 9.46 -12.53 2.43
CA TYR A 56 9.84 -11.44 3.33
C TYR A 56 10.93 -11.86 4.30
N TRP A 57 10.74 -12.99 4.98
CA TRP A 57 11.72 -13.48 5.94
C TRP A 57 13.04 -13.87 5.27
N ALA A 58 12.97 -14.58 4.14
CA ALA A 58 14.17 -15.00 3.42
C ALA A 58 14.97 -13.78 2.90
N ASP A 59 14.30 -12.80 2.29
CA ASP A 59 14.96 -11.61 1.77
C ASP A 59 15.56 -10.74 2.89
N PHE A 60 14.80 -10.53 3.97
CA PHE A 60 15.29 -9.78 5.12
C PHE A 60 16.50 -10.45 5.77
N LEU A 61 16.41 -11.75 6.10
CA LEU A 61 17.51 -12.47 6.74
C LEU A 61 18.72 -12.59 5.83
N ALA A 62 18.53 -12.84 4.53
CA ALA A 62 19.63 -12.86 3.57
C ALA A 62 20.32 -11.49 3.51
N SER A 63 19.55 -10.40 3.47
CA SER A 63 20.09 -9.04 3.46
C SER A 63 20.86 -8.70 4.74
N ILE A 64 20.35 -9.12 5.91
CA ILE A 64 21.03 -8.95 7.21
C ILE A 64 22.36 -9.72 7.25
N VAL A 65 22.33 -11.00 6.87
CA VAL A 65 23.52 -11.86 6.89
C VAL A 65 24.58 -11.34 5.91
N VAL A 66 24.17 -10.99 4.68
CA VAL A 66 25.08 -10.43 3.67
C VAL A 66 25.60 -9.07 4.12
N GLY A 67 24.73 -8.20 4.66
CA GLY A 67 25.09 -6.87 5.11
C GLY A 67 26.14 -6.89 6.21
N TYR A 68 25.84 -7.52 7.34
CA TYR A 68 26.79 -7.61 8.46
C TYR A 68 28.01 -8.46 8.11
N GLY A 69 27.85 -9.54 7.33
CA GLY A 69 28.98 -10.37 6.89
C GLY A 69 29.96 -9.59 6.01
N ALA A 70 29.45 -8.80 5.06
CA ALA A 70 30.26 -7.93 4.22
C ALA A 70 30.88 -6.78 5.02
N MET A 71 30.18 -6.24 6.02
CA MET A 71 30.74 -5.26 6.94
C MET A 71 31.95 -5.82 7.70
N VAL A 72 31.82 -7.01 8.27
CA VAL A 72 32.93 -7.70 8.96
C VAL A 72 34.08 -7.95 7.99
N ALA A 73 33.80 -8.39 6.76
CA ALA A 73 34.82 -8.56 5.74
C ALA A 73 35.54 -7.24 5.42
N ALA A 74 34.81 -6.13 5.26
CA ALA A 74 35.41 -4.83 5.02
C ALA A 74 36.37 -4.38 6.14
N ILE A 75 36.13 -4.83 7.38
CA ILE A 75 36.97 -4.52 8.54
C ILE A 75 38.17 -5.48 8.63
N MET A 76 38.00 -6.76 8.33
CA MET A 76 39.01 -7.80 8.56
C MET A 76 40.05 -7.91 7.45
N PHE A 77 39.72 -7.56 6.20
CA PHE A 77 40.64 -7.71 5.07
C PHE A 77 41.46 -6.45 4.84
N GLU A 78 42.79 -6.61 4.74
CA GLU A 78 43.73 -5.48 4.56
C GLU A 78 43.82 -4.98 3.11
N ALA A 79 43.35 -5.77 2.14
CA ALA A 79 43.37 -5.42 0.73
C ALA A 79 42.38 -4.27 0.43
N PRO A 80 42.83 -3.05 0.08
CA PRO A 80 41.95 -1.89 0.04
C PRO A 80 40.81 -2.02 -0.98
N GLY A 81 41.09 -2.58 -2.15
CA GLY A 81 40.07 -2.79 -3.18
C GLY A 81 38.97 -3.77 -2.75
N PHE A 82 39.34 -4.83 -2.02
CA PHE A 82 38.38 -5.78 -1.49
C PHE A 82 37.57 -5.18 -0.34
N ALA A 83 38.22 -4.43 0.56
CA ALA A 83 37.54 -3.75 1.66
C ALA A 83 36.49 -2.75 1.15
N VAL A 84 36.81 -1.97 0.11
CA VAL A 84 35.86 -1.05 -0.54
C VAL A 84 34.69 -1.81 -1.17
N LEU A 85 34.95 -2.88 -1.92
CA LEU A 85 33.90 -3.68 -2.53
C LEU A 85 32.97 -4.29 -1.46
N ALA A 86 33.53 -4.87 -0.41
CA ALA A 86 32.78 -5.42 0.72
C ALA A 86 31.97 -4.33 1.44
N GLY A 87 32.53 -3.13 1.60
CA GLY A 87 31.82 -1.97 2.14
C GLY A 87 30.61 -1.56 1.28
N ILE A 88 30.75 -1.52 -0.04
CA ILE A 88 29.64 -1.23 -0.96
C ILE A 88 28.54 -2.29 -0.83
N VAL A 89 28.92 -3.57 -0.83
CA VAL A 89 27.96 -4.69 -0.66
C VAL A 89 27.24 -4.57 0.68
N SER A 90 27.97 -4.28 1.76
CA SER A 90 27.42 -4.07 3.10
C SER A 90 26.37 -2.95 3.09
N VAL A 91 26.70 -1.79 2.53
CA VAL A 91 25.80 -0.64 2.49
C VAL A 91 24.54 -0.97 1.71
N LEU A 92 24.65 -1.59 0.53
CA LEU A 92 23.48 -1.92 -0.30
C LEU A 92 22.58 -2.97 0.37
N ALA A 93 23.16 -3.99 1.00
CA ALA A 93 22.42 -5.04 1.68
C ALA A 93 21.72 -4.52 2.95
N LEU A 94 22.42 -3.73 3.79
CA LEU A 94 21.82 -3.11 4.97
C LEU A 94 20.78 -2.05 4.59
N TYR A 95 20.99 -1.30 3.50
CA TYR A 95 19.99 -0.38 2.97
C TYR A 95 18.72 -1.14 2.57
N ARG A 96 18.84 -2.25 1.84
CA ARG A 96 17.69 -3.11 1.50
C ARG A 96 16.96 -3.62 2.73
N ALA A 97 17.70 -4.12 3.73
CA ALA A 97 17.11 -4.58 4.99
C ALA A 97 16.42 -3.43 5.76
N GLY A 98 16.96 -2.22 5.69
CA GLY A 98 16.36 -1.01 6.27
C GLY A 98 15.09 -0.56 5.57
N SER A 99 15.06 -0.59 4.24
CA SER A 99 13.91 -0.19 3.43
C SER A 99 12.64 -1.00 3.71
N PHE A 100 12.77 -2.22 4.27
CA PHE A 100 11.61 -3.01 4.72
C PHE A 100 10.71 -2.28 5.72
N ILE A 101 11.21 -1.25 6.42
CA ILE A 101 10.37 -0.42 7.29
C ILE A 101 9.19 0.20 6.52
N HIS A 102 9.41 0.63 5.28
CA HIS A 102 8.36 1.20 4.44
C HIS A 102 7.25 0.18 4.20
N GLU A 103 7.63 -1.05 3.91
CA GLU A 103 6.67 -2.12 3.66
C GLU A 103 5.95 -2.58 4.94
N LEU A 104 6.66 -2.57 6.06
CA LEU A 104 6.12 -2.97 7.36
C LEU A 104 5.05 -2.02 7.89
N THR A 105 5.09 -0.75 7.48
CA THR A 105 4.02 0.22 7.78
C THR A 105 2.76 -0.01 6.94
N HIS A 106 2.89 -0.63 5.76
CA HIS A 106 1.79 -0.84 4.81
C HIS A 106 1.16 -2.24 4.91
N ILE A 107 1.86 -3.22 5.50
CA ILE A 107 1.36 -4.58 5.69
C ILE A 107 0.28 -4.63 6.77
N ARG A 108 -0.80 -5.38 6.49
CA ARG A 108 -1.90 -5.61 7.45
C ARG A 108 -1.39 -6.29 8.73
N ARG A 109 -1.85 -5.78 9.88
CA ARG A 109 -1.51 -6.34 11.21
C ARG A 109 -1.87 -7.83 11.25
N GLY A 110 -0.89 -8.68 11.55
CA GLY A 110 -1.05 -10.14 11.66
C GLY A 110 -0.51 -10.96 10.48
N SER A 111 -0.16 -10.36 9.35
CA SER A 111 0.33 -11.11 8.17
C SER A 111 1.77 -11.64 8.32
N LEU A 112 2.58 -11.02 9.18
CA LEU A 112 3.98 -11.39 9.45
C LEU A 112 4.23 -11.44 10.96
N PRO A 113 3.89 -12.55 11.65
CA PRO A 113 4.09 -12.65 13.10
C PRO A 113 5.58 -12.54 13.45
N GLY A 114 5.91 -11.71 14.44
CA GLY A 114 7.28 -11.54 14.95
C GLY A 114 8.24 -10.73 14.07
N PHE A 115 7.90 -10.42 12.83
CA PHE A 115 8.82 -9.73 11.89
C PHE A 115 9.22 -8.34 12.39
N ARG A 116 8.27 -7.55 12.88
CA ARG A 116 8.54 -6.24 13.51
C ARG A 116 9.55 -6.32 14.65
N PHE A 117 9.42 -7.34 15.49
CA PHE A 117 10.32 -7.52 16.62
C PHE A 117 11.73 -7.86 16.15
N MET A 118 11.88 -8.81 15.22
CA MET A 118 13.19 -9.16 14.65
C MET A 118 13.83 -8.04 13.85
N TRP A 119 13.05 -7.29 13.07
CA TRP A 119 13.55 -6.14 12.34
C TRP A 119 14.13 -5.09 13.30
N ASN A 120 13.41 -4.77 14.39
CA ASN A 120 13.91 -3.86 15.41
C ASN A 120 15.15 -4.41 16.12
N ALA A 121 15.16 -5.69 16.48
CA ALA A 121 16.28 -6.29 17.21
C ALA A 121 17.56 -6.36 16.36
N LEU A 122 17.44 -6.74 15.09
CA LEU A 122 18.59 -7.00 14.21
C LEU A 122 19.06 -5.78 13.45
N LEU A 123 18.21 -4.78 13.22
CA LEU A 123 18.54 -3.62 12.40
C LEU A 123 18.12 -2.30 13.05
N GLY A 124 16.85 -2.16 13.44
CA GLY A 124 16.30 -0.91 13.93
C GLY A 124 17.02 -0.35 15.15
N VAL A 125 17.19 -1.14 16.21
CA VAL A 125 17.90 -0.72 17.43
C VAL A 125 19.40 -0.54 17.17
N PRO A 126 20.13 -1.48 16.54
CA PRO A 126 21.55 -1.30 16.22
C PRO A 126 21.86 -0.06 15.38
N LEU A 127 20.97 0.31 14.44
CA LEU A 127 21.14 1.48 13.57
C LEU A 127 20.42 2.73 14.08
N LEU A 128 19.86 2.72 15.30
CA LEU A 128 19.12 3.84 15.90
C LEU A 128 17.91 4.31 15.06
N LEU A 129 17.30 3.38 14.32
CA LEU A 129 16.09 3.57 13.50
C LEU A 129 14.97 2.62 13.97
N PRO A 130 14.51 2.69 15.23
CA PRO A 130 13.45 1.81 15.70
C PRO A 130 12.09 2.17 15.07
N SER A 131 11.25 1.16 14.84
CA SER A 131 10.03 1.31 14.05
C SER A 131 9.00 2.27 14.66
N PHE A 132 9.03 2.47 15.98
CA PHE A 132 8.11 3.40 16.66
C PHE A 132 8.29 4.86 16.21
N MET A 133 9.45 5.22 15.65
CA MET A 133 9.65 6.56 15.09
C MET A 133 8.81 6.83 13.83
N TYR A 134 8.25 5.78 13.23
CA TYR A 134 7.46 5.83 12.00
C TYR A 134 5.98 5.51 12.22
N GLU A 135 5.60 5.19 13.47
CA GLU A 135 4.21 4.93 13.87
C GLU A 135 3.65 6.20 14.54
N GLY A 136 3.08 7.09 13.74
CA GLY A 136 2.43 8.34 14.16
C GLY A 136 1.26 8.69 13.24
#